data_AF-A0A7W4CKK0-F1
#
_entry.id   AF-A0A7W4CKK0-F1
#
_cell.length_a   1.000
_cell.length_b   1.000
_cell.length_c   1.000
_cell.angle_alpha   90.00
_cell.angle_beta   90.00
_cell.angle_gamma   90.00
#
_symmetry.space_group_name_H-M   'P 1'
#
loop_
_entity.id
_entity.type
_entity.pdbx_description
1 polymer ?
#
loop_
_entity_poly.entity_id
_entity_poly.type
_entity_poly.pdbx_seq_one_letter_code
_entity_poly.pdbx_strand_id
1 'polypeptide(L)'
;MELDVDSMSLEDLRALRTQIDKAISSYETRRRKEAMAALERTARDMGFNLSELTGAGGRGRRGAAAANEGQPKYAHPDDPNQTWSGRGRRPRWVIEQIEAGRSLEDLLA
;
A
#
# COMPACT_ATOMS: atom_id res chain seq x y z
N MET A 1 15.03 -18.82 -24.50
CA MET A 1 14.14 -19.82 -25.10
C MET A 1 13.76 -19.29 -26.47
N GLU A 2 14.08 -20.03 -27.51
CA GLU A 2 13.73 -19.68 -28.89
C GLU A 2 12.38 -20.35 -29.18
N LEU A 3 11.42 -19.57 -29.68
CA LEU A 3 10.09 -20.09 -30.02
C LEU A 3 10.14 -20.56 -31.47
N ASP A 4 9.89 -21.85 -31.72
CA ASP A 4 9.81 -22.38 -33.10
C ASP A 4 8.44 -22.02 -33.69
N VAL A 5 8.46 -21.04 -34.60
CA VAL A 5 7.26 -20.46 -35.23
C VAL A 5 6.88 -21.22 -36.50
N ASP A 6 7.85 -21.85 -37.16
CA ASP A 6 7.65 -22.53 -38.45
C ASP A 6 6.89 -23.86 -38.30
N SER A 7 6.98 -24.50 -37.13
CA SER A 7 6.23 -25.73 -36.83
C SER A 7 4.79 -25.50 -36.36
N MET A 8 4.36 -24.25 -36.16
CA MET A 8 3.05 -23.92 -35.59
C MET A 8 1.93 -23.96 -36.63
N SER A 9 0.71 -24.27 -36.19
CA SER A 9 -0.46 -24.19 -37.07
C SER A 9 -0.84 -22.74 -37.38
N LEU A 10 -1.55 -22.51 -38.48
CA LEU A 10 -2.05 -21.16 -38.83
C LEU A 10 -2.92 -20.55 -37.71
N GLU A 11 -3.69 -21.38 -37.00
CA GLU A 11 -4.52 -20.95 -35.87
C GLU A 11 -3.65 -20.48 -34.70
N ASP A 12 -2.63 -21.26 -34.33
CA ASP A 12 -1.71 -20.91 -33.26
C ASP A 12 -0.90 -19.66 -33.60
N LEU A 13 -0.48 -19.50 -34.85
CA LEU A 13 0.20 -18.29 -35.33
C LEU A 13 -0.66 -17.03 -35.21
N ARG A 14 -1.96 -17.15 -35.53
CA ARG A 14 -2.93 -16.04 -35.37
C ARG A 14 -3.14 -15.72 -33.90
N ALA A 15 -3.30 -16.74 -33.06
CA ALA A 15 -3.44 -16.56 -31.62
C ALA A 15 -2.18 -15.90 -31.00
N LEU A 16 -0.99 -16.36 -31.38
CA LEU A 16 0.29 -15.79 -30.96
C LEU A 16 0.40 -14.31 -31.36
N ARG A 17 0.04 -13.96 -32.59
CA ARG A 17 0.00 -12.56 -33.04
C ARG A 17 -0.88 -11.70 -32.15
N THR A 18 -2.10 -12.15 -31.85
CA THR A 18 -3.01 -11.41 -30.96
C THR A 18 -2.44 -11.25 -29.54
N GLN A 19 -1.77 -12.29 -29.01
CA GLN A 19 -1.11 -12.20 -27.71
C GLN A 19 0.04 -11.20 -27.72
N ILE A 20 0.86 -11.20 -28.77
CA ILE A 20 1.96 -10.25 -28.95
C ILE A 20 1.42 -8.82 -29.03
N ASP A 21 0.39 -8.56 -29.84
CA ASP A 21 -0.24 -7.24 -29.96
C ASP A 21 -0.76 -6.72 -28.59
N LYS A 22 -1.38 -7.60 -27.80
CA LYS A 22 -1.82 -7.29 -26.44
C LYS A 22 -0.65 -7.07 -25.48
N ALA A 23 0.40 -7.86 -25.59
CA ALA A 23 1.59 -7.74 -24.76
C ALA A 23 2.34 -6.43 -25.02
N ILE A 24 2.45 -6.01 -26.29
CA ILE A 24 3.04 -4.75 -26.73
C ILE A 24 2.20 -3.57 -26.24
N SER A 25 0.90 -3.58 -26.52
CA SER A 25 0.02 -2.45 -26.13
C SER A 25 -0.03 -2.20 -24.63
N SER A 26 0.10 -3.25 -23.80
CA SER A 26 0.15 -3.12 -22.35
C SER A 26 1.57 -2.94 -21.78
N TYR A 27 2.63 -3.04 -22.60
CA TYR A 27 4.02 -3.06 -22.13
C TYR A 27 4.39 -1.80 -21.33
N GLU A 28 4.18 -0.63 -21.89
CA GLU A 28 4.50 0.64 -21.24
C GLU A 28 3.70 0.86 -19.95
N THR A 29 2.44 0.44 -19.92
CA THR A 29 1.62 0.49 -18.70
C THR A 29 2.16 -0.42 -17.61
N ARG A 30 2.53 -1.67 -17.93
CA ARG A 30 3.14 -2.59 -16.95
C ARG A 30 4.47 -2.03 -16.45
N ARG A 31 5.33 -1.57 -17.37
CA ARG A 31 6.63 -0.98 -17.03
C ARG A 31 6.49 0.24 -16.12
N ARG A 32 5.53 1.13 -16.41
CA ARG A 32 5.24 2.29 -15.56
C ARG A 32 4.76 1.87 -14.17
N LYS A 33 3.88 0.88 -14.09
CA LYS A 33 3.39 0.35 -12.81
C LYS A 33 4.50 -0.29 -11.98
N GLU A 34 5.38 -1.06 -12.61
CA GLU A 34 6.56 -1.66 -11.97
C GLU A 34 7.51 -0.59 -11.44
N ALA A 35 7.79 0.45 -12.24
CA ALA A 35 8.60 1.58 -11.79
C ALA A 35 7.97 2.29 -10.57
N MET A 36 6.66 2.51 -10.60
CA MET A 36 5.93 3.13 -9.48
C MET A 36 5.99 2.26 -8.22
N ALA A 37 5.78 0.96 -8.35
CA ALA A 37 5.85 0.02 -7.22
C ALA A 37 7.27 -0.08 -6.63
N ALA A 38 8.30 -0.03 -7.48
CA ALA A 38 9.69 0.02 -7.03
C ALA A 38 9.98 1.30 -6.23
N LEU A 39 9.54 2.45 -6.73
CA LEU A 39 9.65 3.73 -6.01
C LEU A 39 8.88 3.72 -4.69
N GLU A 40 7.69 3.15 -4.67
CA GLU A 40 6.87 3.05 -3.45
C GLU A 40 7.52 2.17 -2.39
N ARG A 41 8.10 1.03 -2.80
CA ARG A 41 8.86 0.17 -1.89
C ARG A 41 10.05 0.91 -1.31
N THR A 42 10.85 1.57 -2.15
CA THR A 42 12.01 2.35 -1.67
C THR A 42 11.59 3.46 -0.72
N ALA A 43 10.51 4.19 -1.03
CA ALA A 43 9.98 5.22 -0.13
C ALA A 43 9.58 4.62 1.23
N ARG A 44 8.88 3.47 1.22
CA ARG A 44 8.45 2.77 2.43
C ARG A 44 9.63 2.29 3.27
N ASP A 45 10.67 1.76 2.64
CA ASP A 45 11.91 1.33 3.33
C ASP A 45 12.60 2.51 4.02
N MET A 46 12.46 3.72 3.47
CA MET A 46 12.95 4.97 4.06
C MET A 46 11.96 5.62 5.04
N GLY A 47 10.81 4.99 5.31
CA GLY A 47 9.79 5.49 6.23
C GLY A 47 8.84 6.53 5.64
N PHE A 48 8.77 6.68 4.31
CA PHE A 48 7.92 7.64 3.61
C PHE A 48 6.86 6.96 2.74
N ASN A 49 5.72 7.61 2.54
CA ASN A 49 4.81 7.23 1.48
C ASN A 49 5.17 7.98 0.18
N LEU A 50 5.23 7.27 -0.96
CA LEU A 50 5.56 7.88 -2.26
C LEU A 50 4.62 9.05 -2.62
N SER A 51 3.36 9.00 -2.18
CA SER A 51 2.38 10.07 -2.41
C SER A 51 2.74 11.39 -1.70
N GLU A 52 3.51 11.31 -0.61
CA GLU A 52 4.00 12.48 0.15
C GLU A 52 5.21 13.11 -0.55
N LEU A 53 6.07 12.29 -1.16
CA LEU A 53 7.28 12.74 -1.86
C LEU A 53 6.96 13.35 -3.24
N THR A 54 5.95 12.82 -3.92
CA THR A 54 5.59 13.23 -5.28
C THR A 54 4.58 14.37 -5.33
N GLY A 55 4.01 14.77 -4.19
CA GLY A 55 2.95 15.78 -4.13
C GLY A 55 1.67 15.38 -4.88
N ALA A 56 1.54 14.11 -5.29
CA ALA A 56 0.37 13.57 -5.99
C ALA A 56 -0.84 13.41 -5.06
N GLY A 57 -0.61 13.41 -3.74
CA GLY A 57 -1.66 13.66 -2.74
C GLY A 57 -1.97 15.15 -2.71
N GLY A 58 -2.96 15.59 -3.50
CA GLY A 58 -3.30 16.99 -3.73
C GLY A 58 -3.22 17.90 -2.48
N ARG A 59 -2.77 19.14 -2.72
CA ARG A 59 -2.83 20.28 -1.80
C ARG A 59 -4.24 20.40 -1.21
N GLY A 60 -4.44 19.79 -0.05
CA GLY A 60 -5.76 19.67 0.54
C GLY A 60 -5.79 18.70 1.71
N ARG A 61 -5.22 19.13 2.85
CA ARG A 61 -5.64 18.67 4.19
C ARG A 61 -5.37 17.20 4.60
N ARG A 62 -4.54 16.43 3.89
CA ARG A 62 -4.18 15.04 4.28
C ARG A 62 -2.72 14.79 4.66
N GLY A 63 -1.85 15.81 4.59
CA GLY A 63 -0.40 15.66 4.80
C GLY A 63 0.10 15.43 6.23
N ALA A 64 -0.75 15.54 7.26
CA ALA A 64 -0.36 15.23 8.64
C ALA A 64 -0.91 13.87 9.14
N ALA A 65 -1.73 13.21 8.32
CA ALA A 65 -2.47 12.01 8.67
C ALA A 65 -1.83 10.71 8.17
N ALA A 66 -1.06 10.78 7.08
CA ALA A 66 -0.42 9.60 6.45
C ALA A 66 0.98 9.32 7.02
N ALA A 67 1.74 10.36 7.40
CA ALA A 67 3.01 10.20 8.12
C ALA A 67 2.90 9.47 9.48
N ASN A 68 1.69 9.31 10.03
CA ASN A 68 1.41 8.59 11.27
C ASN A 68 0.72 7.23 11.03
N GLU A 69 0.69 6.69 9.80
CA GLU A 69 0.02 5.41 9.49
C GLU A 69 0.67 4.18 10.14
N GLY A 70 1.89 4.32 10.71
CA GLY A 70 2.61 3.24 11.39
C GLY A 70 2.94 3.47 12.86
N GLN A 71 2.66 4.67 13.40
CA GLN A 71 2.94 4.93 14.81
C GLN A 71 1.70 4.66 15.66
N PRO A 72 1.80 3.77 16.67
CA PRO A 72 0.71 3.57 17.61
C PRO A 72 0.46 4.88 18.36
N LYS A 73 -0.73 5.47 18.21
CA LYS A 73 -1.09 6.68 18.95
C LYS A 73 -1.44 6.36 20.40
N TYR A 74 -2.01 5.18 20.63
CA TYR A 74 -2.41 4.70 21.94
C TYR A 74 -1.81 3.33 22.21
N ALA A 75 -1.34 3.11 23.44
CA ALA A 75 -0.82 1.83 23.92
C ALA A 75 -1.61 1.37 25.15
N HIS A 76 -1.78 0.06 25.30
CA HIS A 76 -2.44 -0.50 26.46
C HIS A 76 -1.54 -0.36 27.71
N PRO A 77 -2.04 0.15 28.84
CA PRO A 77 -1.24 0.39 30.04
C PRO A 77 -0.67 -0.90 30.64
N ASP A 78 -1.42 -1.99 30.55
CA ASP A 78 -1.01 -3.30 31.07
C ASP A 78 -0.35 -4.22 30.01
N ASP A 79 -0.36 -3.87 28.72
CA ASP A 79 0.21 -4.70 27.63
C ASP A 79 0.77 -3.84 26.48
N PRO A 80 2.06 -3.48 26.52
CA PRO A 80 2.69 -2.62 25.52
C PRO A 80 2.62 -3.13 24.07
N ASN A 81 2.32 -4.41 23.85
CA ASN A 81 2.17 -4.98 22.50
C ASN A 81 0.82 -4.65 21.86
N GLN A 82 -0.19 -4.31 22.68
CA GLN A 82 -1.50 -3.91 22.21
C GLN A 82 -1.52 -2.41 21.96
N THR A 83 -1.53 -2.04 20.69
CA THR A 83 -1.50 -0.65 20.27
C THR A 83 -2.60 -0.30 19.30
N TRP A 84 -2.99 0.97 19.27
CA TRP A 84 -4.03 1.48 18.38
C TRP A 84 -3.64 2.83 17.80
N SER A 85 -3.73 2.96 16.47
CA SER A 85 -3.40 4.19 15.75
C SER A 85 -4.43 5.32 15.92
N GLY A 86 -5.52 5.07 16.66
CA GLY A 86 -6.61 6.04 16.83
C GLY A 86 -7.52 6.18 15.62
N ARG A 87 -7.37 5.31 14.61
CA ARG A 87 -8.19 5.28 13.40
C ARG A 87 -8.89 3.92 13.26
N GLY A 88 -10.13 3.92 12.75
CA GLY A 88 -10.93 2.70 12.57
C GLY A 88 -11.70 2.27 13.82
N ARG A 89 -12.15 1.01 13.85
CA ARG A 89 -12.93 0.46 14.97
C ARG A 89 -12.07 0.41 16.23
N ARG A 90 -12.59 0.96 17.34
CA ARG A 90 -11.96 0.89 18.66
C ARG A 90 -11.73 -0.59 19.07
N PRO A 91 -10.51 -0.98 19.43
CA PRO A 91 -10.23 -2.26 20.07
C PRO A 91 -10.99 -2.42 21.38
N ARG A 92 -11.24 -3.67 21.81
CA ARG A 92 -11.97 -3.95 23.05
C ARG A 92 -11.33 -3.28 24.27
N TRP A 93 -10.02 -3.38 24.39
CA TRP A 93 -9.29 -2.79 25.51
C TRP A 93 -9.45 -1.26 25.61
N VAL A 94 -9.52 -0.55 24.48
CA VAL A 94 -9.76 0.91 24.49
C VAL A 94 -11.15 1.22 25.05
N ILE A 95 -12.15 0.40 24.71
CA ILE A 95 -13.51 0.55 25.20
C ILE A 95 -13.56 0.28 26.70
N GLU A 96 -12.92 -0.81 27.15
CA GLU A 96 -12.84 -1.20 28.57
C GLU A 96 -12.15 -0.14 29.43
N GLN A 97 -11.07 0.48 28.94
CA GLN A 97 -10.37 1.55 29.66
C GLN A 97 -11.21 2.83 29.75
N ILE A 98 -11.98 3.15 28.70
CA ILE A 98 -12.93 4.27 28.71
C ILE A 98 -14.09 4.00 29.68
N GLU A 99 -14.60 2.77 29.72
CA GLU A 99 -15.64 2.34 30.67
C GLU A 99 -15.12 2.31 32.12
N ALA A 100 -13.84 2.01 32.32
CA ALA A 100 -13.16 2.10 33.60
C ALA A 100 -12.89 3.55 34.07
N GLY A 101 -13.34 4.55 33.31
CA GLY A 101 -13.24 5.96 33.66
C GLY A 101 -11.92 6.63 33.27
N ARG A 102 -11.05 5.96 32.50
CA ARG A 102 -9.84 6.58 31.96
C ARG A 102 -10.15 7.36 30.69
N SER A 103 -9.42 8.45 30.48
CA SER A 103 -9.53 9.20 29.25
C SER A 103 -8.68 8.53 28.16
N LEU A 104 -9.05 8.75 26.90
CA LEU A 104 -8.24 8.30 25.77
C LEU A 104 -6.85 8.99 25.75
N GLU A 105 -6.73 10.14 26.40
CA GLU A 105 -5.48 10.91 26.54
C GLU A 105 -4.49 10.22 27.49
N ASP A 106 -4.99 9.49 28.50
CA ASP A 106 -4.16 8.71 29.43
C ASP A 106 -3.54 7.45 28.78
N LEU A 107 -4.03 7.08 27.59
CA LEU A 107 -3.59 5.89 26.85
C LEU A 107 -2.62 6.24 25.72
N LEU A 108 -2.16 7.49 25.62
CA LEU A 108 -1.20 7.92 24.59
C LEU A 108 0.13 7.17 24.76
N ALA A 109 0.61 6.56 23.66
CA ALA A 109 1.89 5.83 23.62
C ALA A 109 3.10 6.78 23.61
#